data_AF-A0A2E8IAV7-F1
#
_entry.id   AF-A0A2E8IAV7-F1
#
_cell.length_a   1.000
_cell.length_b   1.000
_cell.length_c   1.000
_cell.angle_alpha   90.00
_cell.angle_beta   90.00
_cell.angle_gamma   90.00
#
_symmetry.space_group_name_H-M   'P 1'
#
loop_
_entity.id
_entity.type
_entity.pdbx_description
1 polymer ?
#
loop_
_entity_poly.entity_id
_entity_poly.type
_entity_poly.pdbx_seq_one_letter_code
_entity_poly.pdbx_strand_id
1 'polypeptide(L)'
;MKQFVVLLIFGFSLGLSYGQEYQVISPQGDLELQISVKEEIAYSVLKKGQVVMQDNKAALQLEDKTLGQNPKIKATKTTHAKVQNAPMVPLKFSMLEYEYNGIIIEFREDFSLEFRVFNEGLAYRFITDKKGDVAVVSETFDVHLVDAFTAHLQQTPSFKTSYEYPY
;
A
#
# COMPACT_ATOMS: atom_id res chain seq x y z
N MET A 1 -47.53 -5.14 -47.31
CA MET A 1 -46.13 -5.38 -47.73
C MET A 1 -45.21 -4.85 -46.64
N LYS A 2 -44.45 -5.78 -46.04
CA LYS A 2 -43.32 -5.69 -45.08
C LYS A 2 -43.09 -4.38 -44.31
N GLN A 3 -43.41 -4.40 -43.01
CA GLN A 3 -42.88 -3.46 -42.02
C GLN A 3 -41.43 -3.83 -41.70
N PHE A 4 -40.49 -2.90 -41.91
CA PHE A 4 -39.09 -3.05 -41.50
C PHE A 4 -38.97 -2.64 -40.02
N VAL A 5 -38.75 -3.61 -39.15
CA VAL A 5 -38.37 -3.37 -37.75
C VAL A 5 -36.86 -3.15 -37.73
N VAL A 6 -36.42 -1.93 -37.44
CA VAL A 6 -35.01 -1.61 -37.22
C VAL A 6 -34.71 -1.85 -35.74
N LEU A 7 -33.99 -2.94 -35.46
CA LEU A 7 -33.53 -3.29 -34.12
C LEU A 7 -32.28 -2.45 -33.78
N LEU A 8 -32.44 -1.47 -32.92
CA LEU A 8 -31.36 -0.59 -32.45
C LEU A 8 -30.59 -1.33 -31.33
N ILE A 9 -29.51 -2.01 -31.70
CA ILE A 9 -28.60 -2.69 -30.76
C ILE A 9 -27.84 -1.60 -29.99
N PHE A 10 -28.30 -1.31 -28.78
CA PHE A 10 -27.60 -0.47 -27.82
C PHE A 10 -26.36 -1.25 -27.34
N GLY A 11 -25.20 -0.92 -27.90
CA GLY A 11 -23.92 -1.50 -27.47
C GLY A 11 -23.65 -1.14 -26.02
N PHE A 12 -23.89 -2.09 -25.11
CA PHE A 12 -23.47 -2.00 -23.73
C PHE A 12 -21.94 -2.10 -23.71
N SER A 13 -21.25 -0.95 -23.78
CA SER A 13 -19.82 -0.90 -23.54
C SER A 13 -19.59 -1.23 -22.07
N LEU A 14 -19.27 -2.50 -21.79
CA LEU A 14 -18.62 -2.90 -20.55
C LEU A 14 -17.35 -2.05 -20.43
N GLY A 15 -17.41 -1.01 -19.61
CA GLY A 15 -16.25 -0.22 -19.27
C GLY A 15 -15.26 -1.14 -18.56
N LEU A 16 -14.18 -1.51 -19.26
CA LEU A 16 -13.01 -2.05 -18.61
C LEU A 16 -12.47 -0.93 -17.72
N SER A 17 -12.73 -1.03 -16.42
CA SER A 17 -12.10 -0.18 -15.42
C SER A 17 -10.61 -0.53 -15.41
N TYR A 18 -9.82 0.22 -16.16
CA TYR A 18 -8.37 0.08 -16.16
C TYR A 18 -7.86 0.70 -14.85
N GLY A 19 -7.42 -0.16 -13.93
CA GLY A 19 -6.75 0.28 -12.72
C GLY A 19 -5.48 1.05 -13.02
N GLN A 20 -5.12 1.96 -12.13
CA GLN A 20 -3.81 2.61 -12.21
C GLN A 20 -2.76 1.73 -11.54
N GLU A 21 -1.64 1.55 -12.21
CA GLU A 21 -0.52 0.75 -11.74
C GLU A 21 0.69 1.66 -11.53
N TYR A 22 1.42 1.44 -10.44
CA TYR A 22 2.65 2.17 -10.12
C TYR A 22 3.78 1.21 -9.78
N GLN A 23 5.00 1.64 -10.05
CA GLN A 23 6.21 0.89 -9.74
C GLN A 23 7.17 1.80 -8.98
N VAL A 24 7.72 1.30 -7.87
CA VAL A 24 8.77 1.98 -7.10
C VAL A 24 9.91 1.01 -6.86
N ILE A 25 11.09 1.34 -7.37
CA ILE A 25 12.29 0.52 -7.28
C ILE A 25 13.21 1.14 -6.23
N SER A 26 13.81 0.32 -5.35
CA SER A 26 14.85 0.75 -4.40
C SER A 26 16.04 1.43 -5.10
N PRO A 27 16.81 2.28 -4.41
CA PRO A 27 18.00 2.93 -4.98
C PRO A 27 18.99 1.98 -5.66
N GLN A 28 19.22 0.78 -5.09
CA GLN A 28 20.11 -0.23 -5.67
C GLN A 28 19.47 -1.11 -6.75
N GLY A 29 18.15 -1.04 -6.95
CA GLY A 29 17.46 -1.83 -7.97
C GLY A 29 17.01 -3.23 -7.53
N ASP A 30 17.43 -3.70 -6.36
CA ASP A 30 17.17 -5.08 -5.93
C ASP A 30 15.75 -5.30 -5.38
N LEU A 31 15.14 -4.29 -4.77
CA LEU A 31 13.75 -4.34 -4.30
C LEU A 31 12.86 -3.52 -5.22
N GLU A 32 11.70 -4.06 -5.54
CA GLU A 32 10.67 -3.41 -6.35
C GLU A 32 9.31 -3.60 -5.70
N LEU A 33 8.54 -2.51 -5.64
CA LEU A 33 7.16 -2.47 -5.20
C LEU A 33 6.27 -2.17 -6.41
N GLN A 34 5.27 -3.01 -6.64
CA GLN A 34 4.23 -2.81 -7.65
C GLN A 34 2.92 -2.52 -6.92
N ILE A 35 2.22 -1.44 -7.27
CA ILE A 35 0.99 -0.97 -6.61
C ILE A 35 -0.12 -0.91 -7.64
N SER A 36 -1.24 -1.56 -7.36
CA SER A 36 -2.46 -1.52 -8.17
C SER A 36 -3.57 -0.78 -7.43
N VAL A 37 -4.19 0.19 -8.10
CA VAL A 37 -5.33 0.96 -7.58
C VAL A 37 -6.53 0.72 -8.50
N LYS A 38 -7.47 -0.10 -8.04
CA LYS A 38 -8.71 -0.49 -8.75
C LYS A 38 -9.92 -0.28 -7.83
N GLU A 39 -10.72 -1.32 -7.62
CA GLU A 39 -11.76 -1.39 -6.59
C GLU A 39 -11.15 -1.45 -5.19
N GLU A 40 -9.89 -1.87 -5.08
CA GLU A 40 -9.08 -1.90 -3.88
C GLU A 40 -7.65 -1.43 -4.17
N ILE A 41 -6.89 -1.13 -3.13
CA ILE A 41 -5.45 -0.89 -3.22
C ILE A 41 -4.74 -2.21 -2.89
N ALA A 42 -4.02 -2.74 -3.88
CA ALA A 42 -3.20 -3.92 -3.75
C ALA A 42 -1.74 -3.62 -4.06
N TYR A 43 -0.81 -4.39 -3.49
CA TYR A 43 0.59 -4.30 -3.82
C TYR A 43 1.32 -5.65 -3.78
N SER A 44 2.34 -5.74 -4.61
CA SER A 44 3.24 -6.89 -4.73
C SER A 44 4.69 -6.43 -4.60
N VAL A 45 5.55 -7.31 -4.13
CA VAL A 45 6.95 -7.01 -3.83
C VAL A 45 7.84 -8.02 -4.51
N LEU A 46 8.84 -7.53 -5.22
CA LEU A 46 9.85 -8.33 -5.88
C LEU A 46 11.21 -8.07 -5.25
N LYS A 47 11.99 -9.14 -5.08
CA LYS A 47 13.41 -9.08 -4.75
C LYS A 47 14.20 -9.70 -5.91
N LYS A 48 15.10 -8.94 -6.53
CA LYS A 48 15.94 -9.37 -7.66
C LYS A 48 15.12 -10.00 -8.80
N GLY A 49 13.98 -9.40 -9.12
CA GLY A 49 13.06 -9.86 -10.16
C GLY A 49 12.18 -11.07 -9.79
N GLN A 50 12.31 -11.61 -8.58
CA GLN A 50 11.44 -12.69 -8.08
C GLN A 50 10.36 -12.10 -7.18
N VAL A 51 9.09 -12.42 -7.44
CA VAL A 51 7.98 -12.04 -6.55
C VAL A 51 8.15 -12.77 -5.22
N VAL A 52 8.13 -12.03 -4.11
CA VAL A 52 8.23 -12.58 -2.74
C VAL A 52 6.95 -12.35 -1.95
N MET A 53 6.19 -11.31 -2.29
CA MET A 53 4.85 -11.04 -1.75
C MET A 53 3.92 -10.62 -2.88
N GLN A 54 2.67 -11.09 -2.86
CA GLN A 54 1.72 -10.84 -3.93
C GLN A 54 0.32 -10.55 -3.39
N ASP A 55 -0.41 -9.64 -4.03
CA ASP A 55 -1.82 -9.34 -3.72
C ASP A 55 -2.05 -8.97 -2.25
N ASN A 56 -1.11 -8.22 -1.66
CA ASN A 56 -1.26 -7.65 -0.33
C ASN A 56 -2.18 -6.44 -0.41
N LYS A 57 -3.14 -6.32 0.50
CA LYS A 57 -4.12 -5.22 0.49
C LYS A 57 -3.81 -4.20 1.57
N ALA A 58 -4.16 -2.95 1.28
CA ALA A 58 -4.10 -1.85 2.22
C ALA A 58 -5.45 -1.12 2.26
N ALA A 59 -6.14 -1.19 3.39
CA ALA A 59 -7.38 -0.45 3.61
C ALA A 59 -7.53 -0.05 5.08
N LEU A 60 -8.23 1.07 5.33
CA LEU A 60 -8.48 1.57 6.68
C LEU A 60 -9.99 1.77 6.88
N GLN A 61 -10.60 0.97 7.75
CA GLN A 61 -12.01 1.08 8.10
C GLN A 61 -12.20 2.17 9.15
N LEU A 62 -13.00 3.18 8.82
CA LEU A 62 -13.50 4.18 9.75
C LEU A 62 -14.95 3.84 10.12
N GLU A 63 -15.55 4.58 11.06
CA GLU A 63 -16.96 4.38 11.41
C GLU A 63 -17.93 4.60 10.23
N ASP A 64 -17.62 5.55 9.35
CA ASP A 64 -18.50 6.02 8.27
C ASP A 64 -18.17 5.42 6.89
N LYS A 65 -16.91 5.02 6.66
CA LYS A 65 -16.42 4.56 5.35
C LYS A 65 -15.12 3.77 5.43
N THR A 66 -14.76 3.13 4.32
CA THR A 66 -13.47 2.43 4.16
C THR A 66 -12.55 3.23 3.25
N LEU A 67 -11.40 3.68 3.75
CA LEU A 67 -10.33 4.23 2.92
C LEU A 67 -9.65 3.09 2.16
N GLY A 68 -9.45 3.26 0.85
CA GLY A 68 -8.89 2.22 -0.02
C GLY A 68 -9.93 1.34 -0.72
N GLN A 69 -11.24 1.53 -0.47
CA GLN A 69 -12.32 0.91 -1.23
C GLN A 69 -12.84 1.85 -2.32
N ASN A 70 -12.86 1.38 -3.57
CA ASN A 70 -13.14 2.16 -4.79
C ASN A 70 -12.46 3.54 -4.82
N PRO A 71 -11.17 3.64 -4.44
CA PRO A 71 -10.53 4.93 -4.23
C PRO A 71 -10.28 5.64 -5.55
N LYS A 72 -10.48 6.96 -5.57
CA LYS A 72 -10.27 7.77 -6.78
C LYS A 72 -8.98 8.57 -6.65
N ILE A 73 -8.04 8.30 -7.54
CA ILE A 73 -6.77 9.05 -7.56
C ILE A 73 -7.04 10.52 -7.88
N LYS A 74 -6.42 11.39 -7.08
CA LYS A 74 -6.40 12.84 -7.25
C LYS A 74 -5.07 13.28 -7.84
N ALA A 75 -3.96 12.81 -7.28
CA ALA A 75 -2.62 13.16 -7.71
C ALA A 75 -1.61 12.08 -7.28
N THR A 76 -0.42 12.17 -7.84
CA THR A 76 0.70 11.30 -7.46
C THR A 76 1.97 12.16 -7.37
N LYS A 77 2.78 11.92 -6.35
CA LYS A 77 4.09 12.57 -6.15
C LYS A 77 5.14 11.50 -5.92
N THR A 78 6.25 11.55 -6.64
CA THR A 78 7.40 10.68 -6.40
C THR A 78 8.50 11.44 -5.69
N THR A 79 9.36 10.73 -4.98
CA THR A 79 10.48 11.31 -4.23
C THR A 79 11.67 10.37 -4.29
N HIS A 80 12.85 10.94 -4.49
CA HIS A 80 14.12 10.31 -4.17
C HIS A 80 14.73 11.08 -3.00
N ALA A 81 15.10 10.39 -1.92
CA ALA A 81 15.63 11.03 -0.73
C ALA A 81 16.86 10.28 -0.24
N LYS A 82 17.92 11.05 0.05
CA LYS A 82 19.11 10.60 0.78
C LYS A 82 19.22 11.46 2.02
N VAL A 83 19.12 10.82 3.19
CA VAL A 83 19.00 11.51 4.47
C VAL A 83 20.15 11.09 5.38
N GLN A 84 20.74 12.08 6.04
CA GLN A 84 21.67 11.90 7.15
C GLN A 84 21.08 12.63 8.36
N ASN A 85 20.80 11.90 9.44
CA ASN A 85 20.14 12.45 10.62
C ASN A 85 20.83 11.97 11.90
N ALA A 86 21.17 12.90 12.79
CA ALA A 86 21.67 12.58 14.13
C ALA A 86 20.50 12.60 15.12
N PRO A 87 20.01 11.43 15.61
CA PRO A 87 18.93 11.41 16.58
C PRO A 87 19.37 12.06 17.89
N MET A 88 18.45 12.81 18.53
CA MET A 88 18.71 13.48 19.81
C MET A 88 19.16 12.48 20.90
N VAL A 89 18.55 11.30 20.92
CA VAL A 89 18.93 10.19 21.79
C VAL A 89 19.48 9.06 20.92
N PRO A 90 20.82 8.91 20.83
CA PRO A 90 21.41 7.85 20.03
C PRO A 90 21.21 6.49 20.72
N LEU A 91 20.89 5.47 19.91
CA LEU A 91 20.84 4.07 20.35
C LEU A 91 22.08 3.35 19.79
N LYS A 92 21.87 2.42 18.84
CA LYS A 92 22.95 1.69 18.18
C LYS A 92 23.91 2.60 17.38
N PHE A 93 23.39 3.68 16.80
CA PHE A 93 24.16 4.62 15.97
C PHE A 93 23.88 6.06 16.39
N SER A 94 24.92 6.90 16.38
CA SER A 94 24.81 8.34 16.62
C SER A 94 24.40 9.15 15.38
N MET A 95 24.45 8.51 14.21
CA MET A 95 24.07 9.09 12.93
C MET A 95 23.44 8.01 12.07
N LEU A 96 22.26 8.32 11.53
CA LEU A 96 21.47 7.46 10.67
C LEU A 96 21.62 7.95 9.23
N GLU A 97 22.02 7.06 8.34
CA GLU A 97 22.05 7.30 6.90
C GLU A 97 21.08 6.34 6.24
N TYR A 98 20.15 6.89 5.45
CA TYR A 98 19.22 6.07 4.67
C TYR A 98 18.85 6.76 3.38
N GLU A 99 18.57 5.94 2.37
CA GLU A 99 18.22 6.36 1.03
C GLU A 99 17.00 5.57 0.56
N TYR A 100 16.03 6.25 -0.05
CA TYR A 100 14.83 5.61 -0.56
C TYR A 100 14.26 6.31 -1.79
N ASN A 101 13.53 5.53 -2.58
CA ASN A 101 12.58 6.03 -3.55
C ASN A 101 11.16 5.89 -2.96
N GLY A 102 10.31 6.88 -3.15
CA GLY A 102 8.97 6.91 -2.57
C GLY A 102 7.92 7.43 -3.54
N ILE A 103 6.69 7.10 -3.22
CA ILE A 103 5.49 7.56 -3.93
C ILE A 103 4.42 7.93 -2.91
N ILE A 104 3.76 9.06 -3.10
CA ILE A 104 2.54 9.45 -2.41
C ILE A 104 1.43 9.44 -3.45
N ILE A 105 0.42 8.60 -3.24
CA ILE A 105 -0.80 8.58 -4.04
C ILE A 105 -1.86 9.32 -3.23
N GLU A 106 -2.28 10.49 -3.72
CA GLU A 106 -3.34 11.29 -3.11
C GLU A 106 -4.68 10.85 -3.69
N PHE A 107 -5.67 10.64 -2.83
CA PHE A 107 -7.01 10.23 -3.22
C PHE A 107 -8.02 11.37 -3.01
N ARG A 108 -9.16 11.29 -3.69
CA ARG A 108 -10.22 12.31 -3.59
C ARG A 108 -10.97 12.24 -2.26
N GLU A 109 -10.84 11.14 -1.54
CA GLU A 109 -11.57 10.84 -0.29
C GLU A 109 -10.86 11.34 0.99
N ASP A 110 -10.03 12.39 0.86
CA ASP A 110 -9.28 13.07 1.94
C ASP A 110 -8.25 12.20 2.66
N PHE A 111 -7.58 11.35 1.89
CA PHE A 111 -6.44 10.57 2.36
C PHE A 111 -5.40 10.38 1.26
N SER A 112 -4.20 10.03 1.67
CA SER A 112 -3.10 9.61 0.81
C SER A 112 -2.49 8.32 1.34
N LEU A 113 -1.84 7.57 0.45
CA LEU A 113 -1.01 6.43 0.80
C LEU A 113 0.43 6.72 0.38
N GLU A 114 1.34 6.75 1.34
CA GLU A 114 2.78 6.93 1.08
C GLU A 114 3.46 5.57 1.15
N PHE A 115 4.24 5.24 0.12
CA PHE A 115 5.20 4.14 0.14
C PHE A 115 6.62 4.66 0.04
N ARG A 116 7.54 3.99 0.74
CA ARG A 116 8.99 4.21 0.67
C ARG A 116 9.69 2.87 0.49
N VAL A 117 10.55 2.78 -0.51
CA VAL A 117 11.31 1.58 -0.86
C VAL A 117 12.79 1.88 -0.68
N PHE A 118 13.38 1.24 0.32
CA PHE A 118 14.80 1.25 0.67
C PHE A 118 15.49 0.03 0.05
N ASN A 119 16.81 -0.10 0.20
CA ASN A 119 17.53 -1.27 -0.30
C ASN A 119 17.26 -2.53 0.56
N GLU A 120 16.98 -2.31 1.85
CA GLU A 120 16.81 -3.34 2.87
C GLU A 120 15.34 -3.65 3.19
N GLY A 121 14.40 -2.86 2.69
CA GLY A 121 12.98 -3.06 2.96
C GLY A 121 12.10 -1.95 2.39
N LEU A 122 10.82 -2.01 2.74
CA LEU A 122 9.84 -1.00 2.37
C LEU A 122 8.94 -0.68 3.56
N ALA A 123 8.30 0.49 3.51
CA ALA A 123 7.30 0.90 4.46
C ALA A 123 6.16 1.60 3.72
N TYR A 124 4.96 1.50 4.27
CA TYR A 124 3.84 2.33 3.85
C TYR A 124 3.15 2.97 5.05
N ARG A 125 2.40 4.05 4.81
CA ARG A 125 1.46 4.61 5.79
C ARG A 125 0.31 5.33 5.14
N PHE A 126 -0.86 5.28 5.79
CA PHE A 126 -1.96 6.17 5.51
C PHE A 126 -1.66 7.58 6.05
N ILE A 127 -2.02 8.59 5.27
CA ILE A 127 -2.01 10.01 5.66
C ILE A 127 -3.43 10.50 5.48
N THR A 128 -4.05 11.04 6.52
CA THR A 128 -5.41 11.60 6.43
C THR A 128 -5.40 13.10 6.62
N ASP A 129 -6.17 13.79 5.78
CA ASP A 129 -6.43 15.23 5.89
C ASP A 129 -7.80 15.50 6.53
N LYS A 130 -8.48 14.46 7.05
CA LYS A 130 -9.77 14.59 7.74
C LYS A 130 -9.60 15.50 8.96
N LYS A 131 -10.56 16.40 9.13
CA LYS A 131 -10.65 17.30 10.28
C LYS A 131 -11.47 16.68 11.39
N GLY A 132 -11.16 17.05 12.63
CA GLY A 132 -11.84 16.55 13.82
C GLY A 132 -11.38 15.16 14.22
N ASP A 133 -12.16 14.51 15.08
CA ASP A 133 -11.86 13.17 15.57
C ASP A 133 -12.11 12.13 14.49
N VAL A 134 -11.16 11.20 14.33
CA VAL A 134 -11.24 10.09 13.38
C VAL A 134 -11.13 8.79 14.15
N ALA A 135 -12.24 8.04 14.22
CA ALA A 135 -12.27 6.72 14.81
C ALA A 135 -11.94 5.66 13.75
N VAL A 136 -10.83 4.94 13.96
CA VAL A 136 -10.42 3.79 13.15
C VAL A 136 -10.96 2.53 13.79
N VAL A 137 -11.77 1.78 13.04
CA VAL A 137 -12.39 0.53 13.50
C VAL A 137 -11.45 -0.65 13.25
N SER A 138 -10.81 -0.71 12.09
CA SER A 138 -9.85 -1.75 11.73
C SER A 138 -8.95 -1.34 10.58
N GLU A 139 -7.84 -2.05 10.41
CA GLU A 139 -6.96 -1.95 9.25
C GLU A 139 -6.90 -3.30 8.53
N THR A 140 -6.98 -3.29 7.21
CA THR A 140 -6.57 -4.42 6.37
C THR A 140 -5.09 -4.24 6.08
N PHE A 141 -4.27 -5.08 6.72
CA PHE A 141 -2.82 -5.20 6.51
C PHE A 141 -2.51 -6.66 6.20
N ASP A 142 -2.36 -6.97 4.92
CA ASP A 142 -2.06 -8.34 4.48
C ASP A 142 -0.56 -8.52 4.24
N VAL A 143 -0.07 -9.70 4.61
CA VAL A 143 1.28 -10.18 4.26
C VAL A 143 1.13 -11.55 3.60
N HIS A 144 0.86 -11.53 2.30
CA HIS A 144 0.72 -12.69 1.45
C HIS A 144 2.06 -13.05 0.82
N LEU A 145 2.71 -14.04 1.41
CA LEU A 145 3.95 -14.63 0.90
C LEU A 145 3.63 -15.60 -0.25
N VAL A 146 4.46 -15.62 -1.29
CA VAL A 146 4.22 -16.49 -2.47
C VAL A 146 4.51 -17.98 -2.23
N ASP A 147 5.27 -18.29 -1.18
CA ASP A 147 5.73 -19.63 -0.84
C ASP A 147 5.56 -19.90 0.66
N ALA A 148 5.77 -21.16 1.06
CA ALA A 148 5.83 -21.53 2.47
C ALA A 148 7.18 -21.12 3.07
N PHE A 149 7.17 -20.03 3.85
CA PHE A 149 8.33 -19.57 4.61
C PHE A 149 8.28 -20.09 6.05
N THR A 150 9.45 -20.26 6.66
CA THR A 150 9.55 -20.47 8.11
C THR A 150 9.43 -19.13 8.82
N ALA A 151 8.42 -18.99 9.67
CA ALA A 151 8.22 -17.80 10.48
C ALA A 151 8.73 -18.04 11.91
N HIS A 152 9.56 -17.14 12.41
CA HIS A 152 9.97 -17.08 13.81
C HIS A 152 9.13 -16.01 14.50
N LEU A 153 8.18 -16.41 15.34
CA LEU A 153 7.13 -15.54 15.85
C LEU A 153 7.02 -15.64 17.35
N GLN A 154 6.85 -14.49 17.99
CA GLN A 154 6.50 -14.44 19.40
C GLN A 154 4.99 -14.39 19.56
N GLN A 155 4.37 -15.53 19.87
CA GLN A 155 2.92 -15.61 20.03
C GLN A 155 2.49 -15.07 21.39
N THR A 156 1.46 -14.22 21.39
CA THR A 156 0.84 -13.72 22.63
C THR A 156 -0.54 -14.36 22.80
N PRO A 157 -0.91 -14.80 24.01
CA PRO A 157 -2.18 -15.50 24.23
C PRO A 157 -3.39 -14.56 24.26
N SER A 158 -3.19 -13.25 24.45
CA SER A 158 -4.25 -12.26 24.48
C SER A 158 -3.69 -10.83 24.30
N PHE A 159 -4.59 -9.86 24.11
CA PHE A 159 -4.26 -8.43 24.12
C PHE A 159 -3.68 -7.93 25.46
N LYS A 160 -3.88 -8.65 26.57
CA LYS A 160 -3.22 -8.36 27.84
C LYS A 160 -1.88 -9.08 27.87
N THR A 161 -0.82 -8.40 27.47
CA THR A 161 0.52 -8.98 27.29
C THR A 161 1.63 -8.02 27.72
N SER A 162 2.73 -8.55 28.26
CA SER A 162 3.99 -7.80 28.50
C SER A 162 4.95 -7.86 27.31
N TYR A 163 4.61 -8.62 26.26
CA TYR A 163 5.50 -8.93 25.14
C TYR A 163 6.79 -9.67 25.55
N GLU A 164 6.74 -10.54 26.56
CA GLU A 164 7.86 -11.37 27.02
C GLU A 164 7.54 -12.87 26.84
N TYR A 165 7.59 -13.35 25.59
CA TYR A 165 7.38 -14.75 25.25
C TYR A 165 8.54 -15.26 24.38
N PRO A 166 8.84 -16.56 24.40
CA PRO A 166 9.84 -17.13 23.49
C PRO A 166 9.37 -17.05 22.02
N TYR A 167 10.34 -17.13 21.11
CA TYR A 167 10.15 -17.34 19.67
C TYR A 167 9.95 -18.82 19.32
#